data_AF-A0A3B0B130-F1
#
_entry.id   AF-A0A3B0B130-F1
#
_cell.length_a   1.000
_cell.length_b   1.000
_cell.length_c   1.000
_cell.angle_alpha   90.00
_cell.angle_beta   90.00
_cell.angle_gamma   90.00
#
_symmetry.space_group_name_H-M   'P 1'
#
loop_
_entity.id
_entity.type
_entity.pdbx_description
1 polymer ?
#
loop_
_entity_poly.entity_id
_entity_poly.type
_entity_poly.pdbx_seq_one_letter_code
_entity_poly.pdbx_strand_id
1 'polypeptide(L)'
;MNTLPTVPSPRSRPTKVSRAIKTAATTLMALTALATSAPASVPASTIQHKAAETLRCRLHTVPGHPITFTPKLTLQPRTTKVSGSLKLTDCTSPDGKYAQLRTGSGEASGTGQASCGGASGINGSAAITWYDRSGRSLGTSTLKPTLRSVNSYNPADSFLAGEVTRGPLAHLHAAGSITPTSDVTACTSSGLRSLHGTGTLRFLR
;
A
#
# COMPACT_ATOMS: atom_id res chain seq x y z
N MET A 1 36.40 -13.97 -42.79
CA MET A 1 37.20 -13.25 -41.79
C MET A 1 36.50 -11.93 -41.50
N ASN A 2 35.68 -11.86 -40.45
CA ASN A 2 34.87 -10.68 -40.13
C ASN A 2 35.39 -10.04 -38.85
N THR A 3 35.90 -8.82 -38.98
CA THR A 3 36.37 -7.93 -37.91
C THR A 3 35.18 -7.29 -37.17
N LEU A 4 35.11 -7.54 -35.86
CA LEU A 4 34.17 -6.89 -34.93
C LEU A 4 34.68 -5.49 -34.53
N PRO A 5 33.81 -4.46 -34.44
CA PRO A 5 34.20 -3.15 -33.94
C PRO A 5 34.28 -3.11 -32.40
N THR A 6 35.38 -2.55 -31.90
CA THR A 6 35.67 -2.30 -30.49
C THR A 6 34.92 -1.05 -30.00
N VAL A 7 34.09 -1.20 -28.95
CA VAL A 7 33.40 -0.06 -28.30
C VAL A 7 34.21 0.39 -27.08
N PRO A 8 34.54 1.69 -26.93
CA PRO A 8 35.31 2.18 -25.80
C PRO A 8 34.46 2.37 -24.53
N SER A 9 35.04 1.97 -23.38
CA SER A 9 34.49 2.16 -22.02
C SER A 9 34.38 3.63 -21.62
N PRO A 10 33.30 4.04 -20.91
CA PRO A 10 33.22 5.37 -20.31
C PRO A 10 34.10 5.48 -19.04
N ARG A 11 34.94 6.53 -19.02
CA ARG A 11 35.78 6.93 -17.89
C ARG A 11 34.92 7.45 -16.74
N SER A 12 35.09 6.86 -15.57
CA SER A 12 34.67 7.36 -14.27
C SER A 12 35.44 8.63 -13.90
N ARG A 13 34.73 9.72 -13.55
CA ARG A 13 35.31 10.90 -12.90
C ARG A 13 35.16 10.78 -11.38
N PRO A 14 36.23 10.94 -10.59
CA PRO A 14 36.14 11.06 -9.15
C PRO A 14 35.87 12.53 -8.76
N THR A 15 34.74 12.81 -8.12
CA THR A 15 34.53 14.07 -7.41
C THR A 15 34.87 13.88 -5.93
N LYS A 16 36.13 14.19 -5.59
CA LYS A 16 36.52 14.55 -4.22
C LYS A 16 36.17 16.02 -4.00
N VAL A 17 35.25 16.32 -3.08
CA VAL A 17 35.23 17.63 -2.41
C VAL A 17 35.02 17.40 -0.93
N SER A 18 36.14 17.44 -0.22
CA SER A 18 36.24 17.54 1.23
C SER A 18 35.85 18.96 1.65
N ARG A 19 34.92 19.12 2.60
CA ARG A 19 34.89 20.29 3.48
C ARG A 19 34.63 19.85 4.92
N ALA A 20 35.71 19.87 5.69
CA ALA A 20 35.67 19.98 7.13
C ALA A 20 35.10 21.36 7.49
N ILE A 21 34.08 21.41 8.34
CA ILE A 21 33.69 22.64 9.03
C ILE A 21 33.87 22.40 10.52
N LYS A 22 34.57 23.36 11.09
CA LYS A 22 35.23 23.39 12.38
C LYS A 22 34.23 23.41 13.53
N THR A 23 34.61 22.69 14.57
CA THR A 23 34.19 22.84 15.95
C THR A 23 34.22 24.31 16.38
N ALA A 24 33.12 24.81 16.94
CA ALA A 24 33.11 26.00 17.80
C ALA A 24 32.41 25.61 19.10
N ALA A 25 33.14 25.74 20.19
CA ALA A 25 32.72 25.43 21.55
C ALA A 25 32.00 26.62 22.19
N THR A 26 31.12 26.26 23.13
CA THR A 26 30.75 27.00 24.36
C THR A 26 30.08 28.38 24.27
N THR A 27 28.83 28.42 24.75
CA THR A 27 28.40 29.37 25.79
C THR A 27 27.28 28.75 26.64
N LEU A 28 27.55 28.64 27.95
CA LEU A 28 26.52 28.48 28.99
C LEU A 28 25.74 29.80 29.09
N MET A 29 24.42 29.73 29.05
CA MET A 29 23.54 30.73 29.67
C MET A 29 22.53 30.01 30.55
N ALA A 30 22.55 30.36 31.83
CA ALA A 30 21.61 29.96 32.83
C ALA A 30 20.53 31.05 33.01
N LEU A 31 19.36 30.60 33.47
CA LEU A 31 18.27 31.33 34.13
C LEU A 31 17.34 32.20 33.26
N THR A 32 16.10 31.74 33.08
CA THR A 32 14.94 32.17 33.87
C THR A 32 13.69 31.40 33.42
N ALA A 33 13.17 30.53 34.28
CA ALA A 33 11.91 29.84 34.07
C ALA A 33 10.74 30.78 34.42
N LEU A 34 10.21 31.47 33.43
CA LEU A 34 8.87 32.05 33.49
C LEU A 34 7.88 30.94 33.11
N ALA A 35 7.25 30.35 34.12
CA ALA A 35 6.13 29.43 33.96
C ALA A 35 4.91 30.22 33.47
N THR A 36 4.83 30.47 32.17
CA THR A 36 3.56 30.83 31.52
C THR A 36 2.75 29.54 31.42
N SER A 37 1.71 29.43 32.25
CA SER A 37 0.69 28.39 32.15
C SER A 37 -0.01 28.53 30.79
N ALA A 38 0.52 27.83 29.79
CA ALA A 38 -0.17 27.62 28.52
C ALA A 38 -1.51 26.94 28.84
N PRO A 39 -2.63 27.40 28.27
CA PRO A 39 -3.89 26.71 28.41
C PRO A 39 -3.68 25.28 27.93
N ALA A 40 -3.94 24.33 28.82
CA ALA A 40 -3.96 22.91 28.49
C ALA A 40 -4.85 22.77 27.25
N SER A 41 -4.21 22.53 26.11
CA SER A 41 -4.91 22.18 24.89
C SER A 41 -5.59 20.86 25.21
N VAL A 42 -6.87 20.94 25.56
CA VAL A 42 -7.72 19.77 25.71
C VAL A 42 -7.50 18.97 24.45
N PRO A 43 -6.98 17.73 24.52
CA PRO A 43 -6.87 16.90 23.34
C PRO A 43 -8.29 16.81 22.80
N ALA A 44 -8.52 17.47 21.66
CA ALA A 44 -9.72 17.28 20.89
C ALA A 44 -9.77 15.79 20.62
N SER A 45 -10.55 15.08 21.44
CA SER A 45 -10.89 13.70 21.22
C SER A 45 -11.64 13.74 19.91
N THR A 46 -10.89 13.55 18.82
CA THR A 46 -11.46 13.21 17.55
C THR A 46 -12.18 11.91 17.83
N ILE A 47 -13.48 12.03 18.04
CA ILE A 47 -14.41 10.92 17.90
C ILE A 47 -14.31 10.56 16.42
N GLN A 48 -13.25 9.82 16.07
CA GLN A 48 -13.26 8.94 14.93
C GLN A 48 -14.42 8.01 15.25
N HIS A 49 -15.59 8.33 14.71
CA HIS A 49 -16.65 7.36 14.55
C HIS A 49 -16.01 6.20 13.81
N LYS A 50 -15.58 5.21 14.60
CA LYS A 50 -14.94 4.00 14.12
C LYS A 50 -16.04 3.30 13.36
N ALA A 51 -16.12 3.57 12.05
CA ALA A 51 -17.16 3.04 11.19
C ALA A 51 -17.31 1.54 11.50
N ALA A 52 -18.54 1.13 11.79
CA ALA A 52 -18.81 -0.16 12.40
C ALA A 52 -18.29 -1.26 11.46
N GLU A 53 -17.29 -1.99 11.93
CA GLU A 53 -16.66 -3.05 11.15
C GLU A 53 -17.64 -4.21 10.98
N THR A 54 -17.88 -4.51 9.71
CA THR A 54 -18.95 -5.42 9.28
C THR A 54 -18.36 -6.77 8.84
N LEU A 55 -17.16 -6.75 8.23
CA LEU A 55 -16.40 -7.95 7.91
C LEU A 55 -14.90 -7.66 8.00
N ARG A 56 -14.14 -8.58 8.57
CA ARG A 56 -12.67 -8.53 8.66
C ARG A 56 -12.07 -9.82 8.13
N CYS A 57 -11.09 -9.73 7.25
CA CYS A 57 -10.34 -10.88 6.74
C CYS A 57 -8.83 -10.64 6.84
N ARG A 58 -8.07 -11.72 6.97
CA ARG A 58 -6.64 -11.72 6.64
C ARG A 58 -6.48 -11.82 5.13
N LEU A 59 -5.46 -11.17 4.62
CA LEU A 59 -5.16 -11.06 3.19
C LEU A 59 -3.75 -11.56 2.93
N HIS A 60 -3.56 -12.27 1.82
CA HIS A 60 -2.24 -12.61 1.32
C HIS A 60 -2.23 -12.70 -0.21
N THR A 61 -1.09 -12.42 -0.84
CA THR A 61 -0.90 -12.72 -2.27
C THR A 61 -0.93 -14.22 -2.51
N VAL A 62 -1.60 -14.65 -3.57
CA VAL A 62 -1.67 -16.08 -3.92
C VAL A 62 -0.26 -16.58 -4.31
N PRO A 63 0.19 -17.76 -3.82
CA PRO A 63 1.48 -18.32 -4.23
C PRO A 63 1.60 -18.44 -5.76
N GLY A 64 2.75 -18.05 -6.30
CA GLY A 64 2.98 -18.01 -7.76
C GLY A 64 2.28 -16.86 -8.51
N HIS A 65 1.46 -16.06 -7.83
CA HIS A 65 0.67 -14.98 -8.43
C HIS A 65 0.89 -13.66 -7.65
N PRO A 66 2.08 -13.05 -7.75
CA PRO A 66 2.37 -11.79 -7.08
C PRO A 66 1.52 -10.64 -7.63
N ILE A 67 1.53 -9.53 -6.90
CA ILE A 67 1.13 -8.24 -7.47
C ILE A 67 2.22 -7.81 -8.44
N THR A 68 1.87 -7.45 -9.68
CA THR A 68 2.81 -7.09 -10.75
C THR A 68 2.61 -5.66 -11.20
N PHE A 69 3.72 -4.96 -11.49
CA PHE A 69 3.75 -3.59 -11.98
C PHE A 69 4.34 -3.53 -13.39
N THR A 70 3.63 -2.90 -14.32
CA THR A 70 4.08 -2.70 -15.70
C THR A 70 3.90 -1.25 -16.15
N PRO A 71 4.99 -0.49 -16.39
CA PRO A 71 6.39 -0.86 -16.14
C PRO A 71 6.69 -1.09 -14.64
N LYS A 72 7.90 -1.60 -14.32
CA LYS A 72 8.37 -1.71 -12.93
C LYS A 72 8.21 -0.37 -12.20
N LEU A 73 8.15 -0.33 -10.88
CA LEU A 73 8.22 0.93 -10.13
C LEU A 73 9.66 1.43 -10.06
N THR A 74 9.87 2.74 -10.06
CA THR A 74 11.16 3.41 -9.82
C THR A 74 10.93 4.65 -8.97
N LEU A 75 11.98 5.39 -8.62
CA LEU A 75 11.85 6.69 -7.94
C LEU A 75 11.03 7.71 -8.74
N GLN A 76 11.14 7.69 -10.08
CA GLN A 76 10.35 8.58 -10.93
C GLN A 76 8.91 8.07 -11.08
N PRO A 77 7.89 8.89 -10.76
CA PRO A 77 6.49 8.57 -11.02
C PRO A 77 6.23 8.37 -12.51
N ARG A 78 5.43 7.35 -12.82
CA ARG A 78 4.97 7.05 -14.19
C ARG A 78 3.66 6.29 -14.21
N THR A 79 2.94 6.40 -15.33
CA THR A 79 1.76 5.59 -15.60
C THR A 79 2.13 4.11 -15.55
N THR A 80 1.58 3.41 -14.57
CA THR A 80 1.87 2.01 -14.29
C THR A 80 0.57 1.23 -14.21
N LYS A 81 0.52 0.11 -14.92
CA LYS A 81 -0.50 -0.93 -14.75
C LYS A 81 -0.13 -1.78 -13.55
N VAL A 82 -1.12 -2.09 -12.73
CA VAL A 82 -1.00 -3.05 -11.65
C VAL A 82 -2.01 -4.18 -11.85
N SER A 83 -1.63 -5.38 -11.47
CA SER A 83 -2.52 -6.53 -11.39
C SER A 83 -2.06 -7.48 -10.29
N GLY A 84 -2.96 -8.25 -9.70
CA GLY A 84 -2.57 -9.26 -8.72
C GLY A 84 -3.75 -10.10 -8.25
N SER A 85 -3.42 -11.27 -7.71
CA SER A 85 -4.37 -12.20 -7.12
C SER A 85 -4.14 -12.30 -5.61
N LEU A 86 -5.24 -12.22 -4.87
CA LEU A 86 -5.26 -12.18 -3.42
C LEU A 86 -6.13 -13.32 -2.89
N LYS A 87 -5.79 -13.84 -1.73
CA LYS A 87 -6.61 -14.77 -0.98
C LYS A 87 -6.96 -14.16 0.36
N LEU A 88 -8.22 -14.28 0.72
CA LEU A 88 -8.79 -13.83 1.98
C LEU A 88 -9.11 -15.04 2.85
N THR A 89 -8.62 -15.02 4.07
CA THR A 89 -8.81 -16.08 5.06
C THR A 89 -9.25 -15.50 6.39
N ASP A 90 -9.67 -16.37 7.30
CA ASP A 90 -10.06 -16.01 8.67
C ASP A 90 -11.11 -14.89 8.71
N CYS A 91 -12.06 -14.92 7.77
CA CYS A 91 -13.07 -13.88 7.67
C CYS A 91 -14.07 -13.96 8.84
N THR A 92 -14.24 -12.84 9.54
CA THR A 92 -15.10 -12.69 10.72
C THR A 92 -16.02 -11.49 10.53
N SER A 93 -17.32 -11.68 10.79
CA SER A 93 -18.33 -10.62 10.77
C SER A 93 -18.74 -10.30 12.21
N PRO A 94 -18.23 -9.20 12.81
CA PRO A 94 -18.52 -8.86 14.21
C PRO A 94 -20.01 -8.60 14.47
N ASP A 95 -20.72 -8.07 13.48
CA ASP A 95 -22.16 -7.81 13.54
C ASP A 95 -23.03 -9.00 13.10
N GLY A 96 -22.40 -10.13 12.73
CA GLY A 96 -23.07 -11.35 12.30
C GLY A 96 -23.71 -11.31 10.91
N LYS A 97 -23.82 -10.14 10.27
CA LYS A 97 -24.56 -9.94 9.00
C LYS A 97 -24.00 -10.76 7.85
N TYR A 98 -22.69 -11.04 7.88
CA TYR A 98 -21.96 -11.77 6.85
C TYR A 98 -21.20 -12.97 7.42
N ALA A 99 -21.72 -13.58 8.49
CA ALA A 99 -21.09 -14.71 9.17
C ALA A 99 -20.88 -15.93 8.26
N GLN A 100 -21.63 -16.05 7.16
CA GLN A 100 -21.47 -17.08 6.15
C GLN A 100 -20.22 -16.91 5.26
N LEU A 101 -19.67 -15.70 5.13
CA LEU A 101 -18.47 -15.44 4.33
C LEU A 101 -17.22 -15.81 5.14
N ARG A 102 -16.60 -16.94 4.83
CA ARG A 102 -15.45 -17.48 5.60
C ARG A 102 -14.11 -17.24 4.94
N THR A 103 -14.08 -17.29 3.63
CA THR A 103 -12.88 -17.04 2.83
C THR A 103 -13.27 -16.31 1.54
N GLY A 104 -12.26 -15.80 0.83
CA GLY A 104 -12.46 -15.21 -0.49
C GLY A 104 -11.24 -15.38 -1.38
N SER A 105 -11.47 -15.31 -2.68
CA SER A 105 -10.42 -15.21 -3.71
C SER A 105 -10.65 -13.93 -4.49
N GLY A 106 -9.64 -13.07 -4.56
CA GLY A 106 -9.71 -11.76 -5.18
C GLY A 106 -8.76 -11.62 -6.36
N GLU A 107 -9.21 -10.89 -7.38
CA GLU A 107 -8.36 -10.38 -8.45
C GLU A 107 -8.51 -8.87 -8.51
N ALA A 108 -7.39 -8.17 -8.66
CA ALA A 108 -7.37 -6.72 -8.78
C ALA A 108 -6.57 -6.32 -10.02
N SER A 109 -7.02 -5.26 -10.68
CA SER A 109 -6.26 -4.59 -11.74
C SER A 109 -6.54 -3.10 -11.76
N GLY A 110 -5.57 -2.34 -12.24
CA GLY A 110 -5.71 -0.89 -12.33
C GLY A 110 -4.54 -0.20 -12.99
N THR A 111 -4.62 1.12 -13.01
CA THR A 111 -3.63 2.05 -13.54
C THR A 111 -3.50 3.25 -12.62
N GLY A 112 -2.31 3.84 -12.55
CA GLY A 112 -2.09 5.12 -11.88
C GLY A 112 -0.68 5.66 -12.15
N GLN A 113 -0.43 6.90 -11.74
CA GLN A 113 0.93 7.41 -11.62
C GLN A 113 1.56 6.80 -10.37
N ALA A 114 2.56 5.94 -10.52
CA ALA A 114 3.17 5.22 -9.40
C ALA A 114 4.69 5.33 -9.42
N SER A 115 5.28 5.35 -8.22
CA SER A 115 6.72 5.30 -7.95
C SER A 115 6.98 4.40 -6.74
N CYS A 116 8.24 4.26 -6.35
CA CYS A 116 8.61 3.62 -5.08
C CYS A 116 8.12 4.38 -3.84
N GLY A 117 7.70 5.64 -3.98
CA GLY A 117 7.27 6.48 -2.87
C GLY A 117 5.74 6.65 -2.74
N GLY A 118 4.96 6.15 -3.69
CA GLY A 118 3.51 6.28 -3.64
C GLY A 118 2.82 6.16 -4.98
N ALA A 119 1.52 6.44 -4.98
CA ALA A 119 0.68 6.40 -6.18
C ALA A 119 -0.41 7.49 -6.18
N SER A 120 -0.80 7.94 -7.37
CA SER A 120 -1.89 8.90 -7.59
C SER A 120 -2.63 8.63 -8.90
N GLY A 121 -3.80 9.26 -9.07
CA GLY A 121 -4.62 9.08 -10.28
C GLY A 121 -5.06 7.63 -10.45
N ILE A 122 -5.35 6.95 -9.35
CA ILE A 122 -5.64 5.52 -9.33
C ILE A 122 -7.01 5.28 -9.95
N ASN A 123 -7.05 4.39 -10.93
CA ASN A 123 -8.26 3.85 -11.53
C ASN A 123 -8.13 2.33 -11.58
N GLY A 124 -9.19 1.60 -11.29
CA GLY A 124 -9.14 0.15 -11.36
C GLY A 124 -10.42 -0.52 -10.90
N SER A 125 -10.30 -1.80 -10.66
CA SER A 125 -11.34 -2.63 -10.07
C SER A 125 -10.72 -3.81 -9.35
N ALA A 126 -11.40 -4.29 -8.31
CA ALA A 126 -11.17 -5.62 -7.79
C ALA A 126 -12.46 -6.42 -7.81
N ALA A 127 -12.36 -7.73 -7.97
CA ALA A 127 -13.46 -8.67 -7.80
C ALA A 127 -13.06 -9.69 -6.73
N ILE A 128 -13.94 -9.93 -5.75
CA ILE A 128 -13.72 -10.90 -4.68
C ILE A 128 -14.85 -11.91 -4.71
N THR A 129 -14.55 -13.16 -5.01
CA THR A 129 -15.49 -14.28 -4.89
C THR A 129 -15.43 -14.83 -3.48
N TRP A 130 -16.58 -14.94 -2.83
CA TRP A 130 -16.70 -15.36 -1.45
C TRP A 130 -17.11 -16.82 -1.33
N TYR A 131 -16.64 -17.47 -0.27
CA TYR A 131 -16.96 -18.87 0.00
C TYR A 131 -17.37 -19.09 1.46
N ASP A 132 -18.28 -20.06 1.67
CA ASP A 132 -18.63 -20.54 3.00
C ASP A 132 -17.60 -21.53 3.56
N ARG A 133 -17.88 -22.10 4.73
CA ARG A 133 -16.99 -23.06 5.40
C ARG A 133 -16.79 -24.35 4.59
N SER A 134 -17.77 -24.72 3.76
CA SER A 134 -17.70 -25.92 2.90
C SER A 134 -16.96 -25.66 1.58
N GLY A 135 -16.58 -24.41 1.31
CA GLY A 135 -15.96 -24.01 0.04
C GLY A 135 -16.96 -23.69 -1.07
N ARG A 136 -18.27 -23.65 -0.77
CA ARG A 136 -19.29 -23.27 -1.76
C ARG A 136 -19.26 -21.76 -1.99
N SER A 137 -19.33 -21.35 -3.26
CA SER A 137 -19.38 -19.94 -3.64
C SER A 137 -20.69 -19.29 -3.19
N LEU A 138 -20.59 -18.10 -2.58
CA LEU A 138 -21.71 -17.28 -2.11
C LEU A 138 -21.89 -16.00 -2.93
N GLY A 139 -21.14 -15.86 -4.03
CA GLY A 139 -21.20 -14.72 -4.94
C GLY A 139 -19.94 -13.87 -4.94
N THR A 140 -19.94 -12.84 -5.79
CA THR A 140 -18.77 -12.00 -6.07
C THR A 140 -19.05 -10.54 -5.77
N SER A 141 -18.21 -9.92 -4.95
CA SER A 141 -18.19 -8.48 -4.71
C SER A 141 -17.31 -7.76 -5.71
N THR A 142 -17.77 -6.64 -6.29
CA THR A 142 -16.93 -5.76 -7.12
C THR A 142 -16.55 -4.51 -6.35
N LEU A 143 -15.25 -4.26 -6.20
CA LEU A 143 -14.68 -3.10 -5.56
C LEU A 143 -14.25 -2.04 -6.59
N LYS A 144 -14.48 -0.77 -6.28
CA LYS A 144 -13.93 0.39 -6.99
C LYS A 144 -13.05 1.22 -6.05
N PRO A 145 -11.79 1.51 -6.41
CA PRO A 145 -10.95 2.41 -5.62
C PRO A 145 -11.59 3.79 -5.48
N THR A 146 -11.59 4.34 -4.27
CA THR A 146 -12.08 5.70 -3.99
C THR A 146 -10.96 6.68 -3.66
N LEU A 147 -9.78 6.18 -3.27
CA LEU A 147 -8.60 7.00 -3.01
C LEU A 147 -7.99 7.48 -4.33
N ARG A 148 -7.81 8.80 -4.45
CA ARG A 148 -7.17 9.42 -5.61
C ARG A 148 -5.64 9.48 -5.49
N SER A 149 -5.11 9.40 -4.27
CA SER A 149 -3.68 9.40 -3.98
C SER A 149 -3.39 8.70 -2.65
N VAL A 150 -2.19 8.11 -2.56
CA VAL A 150 -1.63 7.57 -1.33
C VAL A 150 -0.16 7.92 -1.26
N ASN A 151 0.21 8.55 -0.15
CA ASN A 151 1.60 8.82 0.21
C ASN A 151 2.00 7.85 1.34
N SER A 152 2.26 6.61 0.95
CA SER A 152 2.66 5.51 1.83
C SER A 152 3.86 4.82 1.21
N TYR A 153 4.75 4.32 2.06
CA TYR A 153 5.83 3.41 1.64
C TYR A 153 5.29 2.12 0.98
N ASN A 154 3.99 1.85 1.09
CA ASN A 154 3.33 0.81 0.34
C ASN A 154 2.22 1.37 -0.58
N PRO A 155 2.52 1.61 -1.87
CA PRO A 155 1.51 2.06 -2.82
C PRO A 155 0.38 1.03 -3.02
N ALA A 156 0.58 -0.24 -2.68
CA ALA A 156 -0.46 -1.26 -2.80
C ALA A 156 -1.63 -1.04 -1.82
N ASP A 157 -1.41 -0.35 -0.69
CA ASP A 157 -2.49 -0.03 0.28
C ASP A 157 -3.60 0.81 -0.37
N SER A 158 -3.24 1.63 -1.37
CA SER A 158 -4.19 2.46 -2.12
C SER A 158 -5.23 1.66 -2.91
N PHE A 159 -4.87 0.45 -3.34
CA PHE A 159 -5.77 -0.44 -4.07
C PHE A 159 -6.69 -1.24 -3.14
N LEU A 160 -6.39 -1.26 -1.84
CA LEU A 160 -7.17 -1.98 -0.82
C LEU A 160 -8.20 -1.08 -0.14
N ALA A 161 -8.35 0.15 -0.59
CA ALA A 161 -9.36 1.10 -0.13
C ALA A 161 -10.33 1.44 -1.27
N GLY A 162 -11.63 1.32 -1.02
CA GLY A 162 -12.63 1.54 -2.04
C GLY A 162 -14.06 1.33 -1.57
N GLU A 163 -14.98 1.35 -2.52
CA GLU A 163 -16.39 1.04 -2.31
C GLU A 163 -16.74 -0.26 -3.02
N VAL A 164 -17.54 -1.10 -2.36
CA VAL A 164 -18.15 -2.27 -2.99
C VAL A 164 -19.37 -1.82 -3.80
N THR A 165 -19.24 -1.82 -5.11
CA THR A 165 -20.30 -1.37 -6.03
C THR A 165 -21.34 -2.45 -6.35
N ARG A 166 -20.99 -3.73 -6.19
CA ARG A 166 -21.87 -4.88 -6.49
C ARG A 166 -21.58 -6.07 -5.58
N GLY A 167 -22.54 -6.97 -5.45
CA GLY A 167 -22.39 -8.27 -4.79
C GLY A 167 -22.82 -8.30 -3.32
N PRO A 168 -22.47 -9.37 -2.58
CA PRO A 168 -22.96 -9.60 -1.21
C PRO A 168 -22.63 -8.48 -0.22
N LEU A 169 -21.57 -7.71 -0.48
CA LEU A 169 -21.12 -6.61 0.37
C LEU A 169 -21.40 -5.22 -0.23
N ALA A 170 -22.34 -5.10 -1.17
CA ALA A 170 -22.63 -3.82 -1.83
C ALA A 170 -22.85 -2.67 -0.83
N HIS A 171 -22.39 -1.48 -1.21
CA HIS A 171 -22.42 -0.24 -0.43
C HIS A 171 -21.53 -0.21 0.82
N LEU A 172 -20.72 -1.25 1.05
CA LEU A 172 -19.70 -1.19 2.10
C LEU A 172 -18.41 -0.56 1.57
N HIS A 173 -17.71 0.16 2.45
CA HIS A 173 -16.37 0.65 2.23
C HIS A 173 -15.35 -0.42 2.60
N ALA A 174 -14.48 -0.76 1.67
CA ALA A 174 -13.31 -1.57 1.95
C ALA A 174 -12.14 -0.68 2.38
N ALA A 175 -11.40 -1.13 3.38
CA ALA A 175 -10.14 -0.56 3.80
C ALA A 175 -9.18 -1.70 4.16
N GLY A 176 -7.98 -1.66 3.62
CA GLY A 176 -6.99 -2.69 3.88
C GLY A 176 -5.58 -2.16 3.90
N SER A 177 -4.69 -3.03 4.35
CA SER A 177 -3.26 -2.82 4.34
C SER A 177 -2.59 -4.10 3.90
N ILE A 178 -1.43 -3.97 3.27
CA ILE A 178 -0.56 -5.09 2.96
C ILE A 178 0.85 -4.75 3.44
N THR A 179 1.55 -5.74 3.95
CA THR A 179 2.95 -5.65 4.32
C THR A 179 3.73 -6.49 3.31
N PRO A 180 4.71 -5.90 2.61
CA PRO A 180 5.59 -6.64 1.72
C PRO A 180 6.27 -7.80 2.44
N THR A 181 6.23 -8.99 1.86
CA THR A 181 7.03 -10.15 2.29
C THR A 181 8.19 -10.43 1.34
N SER A 182 8.19 -9.80 0.16
CA SER A 182 9.33 -9.77 -0.77
C SER A 182 10.27 -8.61 -0.47
N ASP A 183 11.53 -8.72 -0.90
CA ASP A 183 12.49 -7.63 -0.81
C ASP A 183 12.07 -6.41 -1.67
N VAL A 184 11.81 -5.30 -1.01
CA VAL A 184 11.45 -4.01 -1.64
C VAL A 184 12.60 -3.02 -1.67
N THR A 185 13.76 -3.35 -1.09
CA THR A 185 14.95 -2.47 -1.07
C THR A 185 15.46 -2.19 -2.48
N ALA A 186 15.26 -3.13 -3.40
CA ALA A 186 15.60 -3.01 -4.81
C ALA A 186 14.79 -1.94 -5.56
N CYS A 187 13.70 -1.41 -5.00
CA CYS A 187 12.86 -0.44 -5.70
C CYS A 187 13.64 0.82 -6.10
N THR A 188 14.51 1.30 -5.23
CA THR A 188 15.29 2.53 -5.47
C THR A 188 16.47 2.31 -6.40
N SER A 189 17.06 1.11 -6.42
CA SER A 189 18.27 0.80 -7.19
C SER A 189 17.96 0.25 -8.58
N SER A 190 17.07 -0.74 -8.67
CA SER A 190 16.78 -1.48 -9.90
C SER A 190 15.30 -1.48 -10.27
N GLY A 191 14.43 -0.96 -9.41
CA GLY A 191 13.00 -0.90 -9.59
C GLY A 191 12.27 -2.17 -9.15
N LEU A 192 10.98 -2.05 -8.87
CA LEU A 192 10.16 -3.14 -8.34
C LEU A 192 9.15 -3.61 -9.40
N ARG A 193 9.30 -4.85 -9.87
CA ARG A 193 8.38 -5.44 -10.85
C ARG A 193 7.22 -6.19 -10.21
N SER A 194 7.45 -6.79 -9.06
CA SER A 194 6.47 -7.63 -8.39
C SER A 194 6.58 -7.50 -6.88
N LEU A 195 5.46 -7.77 -6.20
CA LEU A 195 5.34 -7.69 -4.75
C LEU A 195 4.55 -8.90 -4.24
N HIS A 196 5.12 -9.59 -3.26
CA HIS A 196 4.37 -10.49 -2.39
C HIS A 196 4.05 -9.78 -1.09
N GLY A 197 2.92 -10.13 -0.47
CA GLY A 197 2.59 -9.52 0.80
C GLY A 197 1.44 -10.19 1.54
N THR A 198 1.31 -9.80 2.79
CA THR A 198 0.27 -10.25 3.72
C THR A 198 -0.31 -9.06 4.45
N GLY A 199 -1.57 -9.09 4.84
CA GLY A 199 -2.16 -8.00 5.60
C GLY A 199 -3.62 -8.25 5.97
N THR A 200 -4.41 -7.19 5.96
CA THR A 200 -5.82 -7.23 6.38
C THR A 200 -6.71 -6.48 5.42
N LEU A 201 -7.95 -6.97 5.27
CA LEU A 201 -9.01 -6.26 4.56
C LEU A 201 -10.24 -6.18 5.45
N ARG A 202 -10.78 -4.99 5.60
CA ARG A 202 -11.93 -4.66 6.44
C ARG A 202 -13.02 -4.07 5.57
N PHE A 203 -14.27 -4.39 5.88
CA PHE A 203 -15.45 -3.81 5.27
C PHE A 203 -16.26 -3.09 6.34
N LEU A 204 -16.56 -1.83 6.06
CA LEU A 204 -17.18 -0.87 6.96
C LEU A 204 -18.45 -0.31 6.29
N ARG A 205 -19.39 0.19 7.08
CA ARG A 205 -20.52 0.97 6.55
C ARG A 205 -20.14 2.41 6.30
#